data_AF-A0A397VY20-F1
#
_entry.id   AF-A0A397VY20-F1
#
_cell.length_a   1.000
_cell.length_b   1.000
_cell.length_c   1.000
_cell.angle_alpha   90.00
_cell.angle_beta   90.00
_cell.angle_gamma   90.00
#
_symmetry.space_group_name_H-M   'P 1'
#
loop_
_entity.id
_entity.type
_entity.pdbx_description
1 polymer ?
#
loop_
_entity_poly.entity_id
_entity_poly.type
_entity_poly.pdbx_seq_one_letter_code
_entity_poly.pdbx_strand_id
1 'polypeptide(L)'
;MEFFSITSITQQMIKMIIWLLLIIPTIIAHERATDLTGDIGATDDPIDGTLWAHIIFMSLAFGIIFPTGMVLGFSRSRFHVPFQLVGTFIATLGYFLGHAHEGRQFAGDTAHAAYSSYIMLLLAGQVCLGLYLKCHFESGANQWIRPMSVKFHGVIGICMPVVGYIQMVLGVITATGWCRGNKLGQCLAHFIMGSSFIAHGILLILVMRFATEWLNRKGKSQDYYDSWVIMIWGFINTFMEHRWGTSWTAGDVQHTLVGIMWWSGGLLGIYLSRKGIKRNLIPSLIIIFTGYILSQQAQQLDISSEIHRMFGFTLIGAGITRLIEVCFLVVEKPITPFRSLCPFLLIISGLLFMGAHEDQVLYLSTNGIDAFSYALIQITIAFFVFFAVNVMIDVYWMTGKNDGESKYEIIGDENTHNNSRGNKSKKEQNRDVLEGRNGMDGGDGGRGRFTSRNSSFIDDGHISINLNNDTRDNNVNTESDDDNERIRGEIEKKSDGFVVNYLLVGQHADEKSQDGDERTDEM
;
A
#
# COMPACT_ATOMS: atom_id res chain seq x y z
N MET A 1 36.02 -11.62 -39.19
CA MET A 1 34.68 -11.75 -38.56
C MET A 1 34.42 -13.22 -38.39
N GLU A 2 34.92 -13.80 -37.30
CA GLU A 2 34.75 -15.22 -37.01
C GLU A 2 33.33 -15.46 -36.48
N PHE A 3 32.65 -16.43 -37.08
CA PHE A 3 31.37 -16.94 -36.65
C PHE A 3 31.51 -17.48 -35.22
N PHE A 4 30.95 -16.77 -34.23
CA PHE A 4 30.67 -17.36 -32.92
C PHE A 4 29.66 -18.48 -33.11
N SER A 5 30.15 -19.71 -33.23
CA SER A 5 29.33 -20.91 -33.38
C SER A 5 28.39 -21.05 -32.19
N ILE A 6 27.13 -21.42 -32.47
CA ILE A 6 26.08 -21.71 -31.48
C ILE A 6 26.58 -22.69 -30.39
N THR A 7 27.59 -23.53 -30.72
CA THR A 7 28.25 -24.44 -29.78
C THR A 7 29.06 -23.73 -28.67
N SER A 8 29.64 -22.55 -28.93
CA SER A 8 30.39 -21.78 -27.94
C SER A 8 29.48 -21.18 -26.87
N ILE A 9 28.28 -20.73 -27.27
CA ILE A 9 27.32 -20.07 -26.37
C ILE A 9 26.60 -21.11 -25.52
N THR A 10 26.23 -22.26 -26.08
CA THR A 10 25.69 -23.39 -25.31
C THR A 10 26.71 -23.94 -24.32
N GLN A 11 27.99 -24.00 -24.68
CA GLN A 11 29.08 -24.36 -23.76
C GLN A 11 29.22 -23.37 -22.60
N GLN A 12 29.11 -22.05 -22.84
CA GLN A 12 29.14 -21.05 -21.77
C GLN A 12 27.90 -21.10 -20.86
N MET A 13 26.72 -21.36 -21.41
CA MET A 13 25.50 -21.56 -20.62
C MET A 13 25.54 -22.83 -19.78
N ILE A 14 26.06 -23.94 -20.34
CA ILE A 14 26.27 -25.18 -19.59
C ILE A 14 27.28 -24.94 -18.47
N LYS A 15 28.37 -24.22 -18.71
CA LYS A 15 29.32 -23.83 -17.66
C LYS A 15 28.66 -22.96 -16.59
N MET A 16 27.81 -22.01 -16.95
CA MET A 16 27.09 -21.15 -16.00
C MET A 16 26.05 -21.93 -15.18
N ILE A 17 25.31 -22.85 -15.81
CA ILE A 17 24.37 -23.76 -15.15
C ILE A 17 25.13 -24.72 -14.23
N ILE A 18 26.28 -25.25 -14.65
CA ILE A 18 27.15 -26.07 -13.80
C ILE A 18 27.67 -25.24 -12.62
N TRP A 19 28.07 -23.99 -12.80
CA TRP A 19 28.43 -23.08 -11.71
C TRP A 19 27.26 -22.84 -10.75
N LEU A 20 26.04 -22.64 -11.26
CA LEU A 20 24.82 -22.49 -10.45
C LEU A 20 24.44 -23.79 -9.71
N LEU A 21 24.62 -24.95 -10.35
CA LEU A 21 24.40 -26.27 -9.76
C LEU A 21 25.48 -26.62 -8.72
N LEU A 22 26.72 -26.13 -8.89
CA LEU A 22 27.81 -26.27 -7.92
C LEU A 22 27.63 -25.38 -6.67
N ILE A 23 26.72 -24.40 -6.71
CA ILE A 23 26.30 -23.63 -5.54
C ILE A 23 25.22 -24.39 -4.74
N ILE A 24 24.55 -25.38 -5.32
CA ILE A 24 23.49 -26.16 -4.62
C ILE A 24 24.00 -26.90 -3.38
N PRO A 25 25.19 -27.53 -3.36
CA PRO A 25 25.72 -28.14 -2.13
C PRO A 25 26.02 -27.13 -1.03
N THR A 26 26.25 -25.84 -1.35
CA THR A 26 26.40 -24.77 -0.33
C THR A 26 25.06 -24.26 0.21
N ILE A 27 23.94 -24.65 -0.40
CA ILE A 27 22.58 -24.39 0.13
C ILE A 27 22.27 -25.31 1.33
N ILE A 28 23.07 -26.36 1.53
CA ILE A 28 23.10 -27.19 2.73
C ILE A 28 24.42 -26.91 3.48
N ALA A 29 24.67 -25.65 3.83
CA ALA A 29 25.81 -25.31 4.67
C ALA A 29 25.43 -25.44 6.15
N HIS A 30 25.83 -26.59 6.70
CA HIS A 30 26.38 -26.84 8.04
C HIS A 30 25.72 -26.18 9.26
N GLU A 31 25.18 -27.02 10.15
CA GLU A 31 24.89 -26.68 11.54
C GLU A 31 26.13 -26.06 12.19
N ARG A 32 26.08 -24.75 12.46
CA ARG A 32 26.70 -24.20 13.67
C ARG A 32 25.59 -24.16 14.72
N ALA A 33 25.22 -25.34 15.20
CA ALA A 33 24.37 -25.46 16.37
C ALA A 33 25.19 -24.96 17.56
N THR A 34 25.07 -23.68 17.88
CA THR A 34 25.32 -23.24 19.25
C THR A 34 24.27 -23.90 20.12
N ASP A 35 24.69 -24.56 21.21
CA ASP A 35 23.88 -25.26 22.22
C ASP A 35 22.93 -24.32 23.01
N LEU A 36 22.48 -23.21 22.41
CA LEU A 36 21.44 -22.34 22.94
C LEU A 36 20.10 -23.08 22.81
N THR A 37 19.70 -23.73 23.90
CA THR A 37 18.45 -24.49 23.98
C THR A 37 17.25 -23.61 24.29
N GLY A 38 16.16 -23.82 23.55
CA GLY A 38 14.76 -23.58 23.96
C GLY A 38 14.35 -22.11 24.15
N ASP A 39 14.78 -21.51 25.26
CA ASP A 39 14.24 -20.24 25.77
C ASP A 39 15.16 -19.03 25.53
N ILE A 40 16.47 -19.24 25.35
CA ILE A 40 17.42 -18.16 25.07
C ILE A 40 17.60 -18.02 23.56
N GLY A 41 17.06 -16.95 22.97
CA GLY A 41 17.07 -16.73 21.52
C GLY A 41 18.37 -16.15 20.97
N ALA A 42 19.09 -15.36 21.77
CA ALA A 42 20.34 -14.73 21.41
C ALA A 42 21.22 -14.50 22.65
N THR A 43 22.54 -14.45 22.47
CA THR A 43 23.47 -14.08 23.55
C THR A 43 23.47 -12.57 23.81
N ASP A 44 23.90 -12.18 25.02
CA ASP A 44 24.02 -10.77 25.42
C ASP A 44 25.23 -10.05 24.78
N ASP A 45 26.06 -10.79 24.04
CA ASP A 45 27.20 -10.21 23.32
C ASP A 45 26.75 -9.09 22.38
N PRO A 46 27.59 -8.07 22.17
CA PRO A 46 27.27 -6.99 21.24
C PRO A 46 27.18 -7.51 19.79
N ILE A 47 26.34 -6.85 19.01
CA ILE A 47 26.30 -7.03 17.55
C ILE A 47 27.62 -6.50 16.99
N ASP A 48 28.41 -7.38 16.36
CA ASP A 48 29.70 -7.02 15.77
C ASP A 48 29.52 -6.26 14.43
N GLY A 49 30.60 -5.67 13.93
CA GLY A 49 30.57 -4.90 12.68
C GLY A 49 30.13 -5.75 11.47
N THR A 50 30.48 -7.03 11.45
CA THR A 50 30.09 -7.98 10.40
C THR A 50 28.59 -8.19 10.37
N LEU A 51 27.97 -8.43 11.53
CA LEU A 51 26.52 -8.61 11.63
C LEU A 51 25.77 -7.30 11.35
N TRP A 52 26.29 -6.15 11.79
CA TRP A 52 25.73 -4.85 11.39
C TRP A 52 25.75 -4.66 9.87
N ALA A 53 26.86 -5.00 9.21
CA ALA A 53 26.97 -4.93 7.75
C ALA A 53 25.96 -5.88 7.06
N HIS A 54 25.77 -7.10 7.59
CA HIS A 54 24.71 -8.00 7.13
C HIS A 54 23.32 -7.34 7.22
N ILE A 55 22.95 -6.81 8.39
CA ILE A 55 21.64 -6.18 8.61
C ILE A 55 21.42 -5.01 7.64
N ILE A 56 22.42 -4.14 7.48
CA ILE A 56 22.33 -2.95 6.63
C ILE A 56 22.21 -3.35 5.16
N PHE A 57 23.07 -4.27 4.68
CA PHE A 57 23.06 -4.70 3.28
C PHE A 57 21.77 -5.43 2.92
N MET A 58 21.29 -6.34 3.77
CA MET A 58 20.04 -7.05 3.53
C MET A 58 18.84 -6.11 3.56
N SER A 59 18.77 -5.19 4.52
CA SER A 59 17.69 -4.20 4.62
C SER A 59 17.69 -3.23 3.42
N LEU A 60 18.86 -2.80 2.96
CA LEU A 60 18.98 -1.94 1.78
C LEU A 60 18.55 -2.69 0.50
N ALA A 61 19.02 -3.92 0.33
CA ALA A 61 18.70 -4.72 -0.85
C ALA A 61 17.21 -5.07 -0.94
N PHE A 62 16.64 -5.67 0.11
CA PHE A 62 15.25 -6.12 0.12
C PHE A 62 14.24 -5.03 0.44
N GLY A 63 14.61 -4.03 1.24
CA GLY A 63 13.72 -2.93 1.62
C GLY A 63 13.63 -1.81 0.58
N ILE A 64 14.69 -1.56 -0.19
CA ILE A 64 14.76 -0.40 -1.08
C ILE A 64 15.10 -0.78 -2.52
N ILE A 65 16.23 -1.44 -2.76
CA ILE A 65 16.76 -1.63 -4.12
C ILE A 65 15.89 -2.57 -4.95
N PHE A 66 15.54 -3.75 -4.44
CA PHE A 66 14.70 -4.71 -5.16
C PHE A 66 13.28 -4.21 -5.42
N PRO A 67 12.56 -3.61 -4.44
CA PRO A 67 11.27 -2.98 -4.70
C PRO A 67 11.35 -1.89 -5.77
N THR A 68 12.35 -1.01 -5.70
CA THR A 68 12.59 0.03 -6.72
C THR A 68 12.84 -0.59 -8.10
N GLY A 69 13.73 -1.60 -8.17
CA GLY A 69 14.02 -2.34 -9.38
C GLY A 69 12.76 -3.00 -9.97
N MET A 70 11.89 -3.57 -9.14
CA MET A 70 10.62 -4.16 -9.56
C MET A 70 9.69 -3.11 -10.17
N VAL A 71 9.53 -1.95 -9.52
CA VAL A 71 8.72 -0.83 -10.03
C VAL A 71 9.23 -0.36 -11.40
N LEU A 72 10.54 -0.18 -11.55
CA LEU A 72 11.18 0.14 -12.83
C LEU A 72 10.93 -0.95 -13.90
N GLY A 73 10.79 -2.21 -13.46
CA GLY A 73 10.39 -3.33 -14.33
C GLY A 73 8.97 -3.18 -14.86
N PHE A 74 8.01 -2.80 -13.99
CA PHE A 74 6.63 -2.55 -14.40
C PHE A 74 6.49 -1.38 -15.35
N SER A 75 7.23 -0.30 -15.11
CA SER A 75 7.25 0.86 -16.00
C SER A 75 8.02 0.59 -17.31
N ARG A 76 8.67 -0.57 -17.47
CA ARG A 76 9.53 -0.92 -18.61
C ARG A 76 10.74 0.00 -18.77
N SER A 77 11.25 0.54 -17.66
CA SER A 77 12.46 1.34 -17.64
C SER A 77 13.72 0.50 -17.90
N ARG A 78 14.69 1.08 -18.61
CA ARG A 78 16.01 0.47 -18.85
C ARG A 78 16.81 0.24 -17.56
N PHE A 79 16.48 0.95 -16.49
CA PHE A 79 17.16 0.88 -15.20
C PHE A 79 16.74 -0.31 -14.33
N HIS A 80 15.71 -1.07 -14.74
CA HIS A 80 15.31 -2.30 -14.06
C HIS A 80 16.50 -3.25 -13.84
N VAL A 81 17.19 -3.64 -14.92
CA VAL A 81 18.28 -4.63 -14.83
C VAL A 81 19.46 -4.12 -14.00
N PRO A 82 19.99 -2.88 -14.19
CA PRO A 82 21.02 -2.33 -13.31
C PRO A 82 20.68 -2.38 -11.82
N PHE A 83 19.49 -1.97 -11.42
CA PHE A 83 19.06 -2.01 -10.01
C PHE A 83 19.02 -3.44 -9.47
N GLN A 84 18.48 -4.38 -10.25
CA GLN A 84 18.43 -5.79 -9.85
C GLN A 84 19.82 -6.41 -9.69
N LEU A 85 20.78 -6.04 -10.55
CA LEU A 85 22.17 -6.51 -10.44
C LEU A 85 22.85 -5.94 -9.18
N VAL A 86 22.70 -4.64 -8.92
CA VAL A 86 23.25 -4.01 -7.70
C VAL A 86 22.63 -4.62 -6.44
N GLY A 87 21.31 -4.78 -6.41
CA GLY A 87 20.60 -5.42 -5.30
C GLY A 87 21.05 -6.86 -5.08
N THR A 88 21.24 -7.64 -6.15
CA THR A 88 21.74 -9.02 -6.08
C THR A 88 23.14 -9.06 -5.49
N PHE A 89 24.04 -8.20 -5.97
CA PHE A 89 25.41 -8.13 -5.45
C PHE A 89 25.44 -7.81 -3.95
N ILE A 90 24.70 -6.78 -3.52
CA ILE A 90 24.62 -6.38 -2.11
C ILE A 90 23.98 -7.49 -1.25
N ALA A 91 22.90 -8.13 -1.73
CA ALA A 91 22.23 -9.21 -1.01
C ALA A 91 23.12 -10.46 -0.87
N THR A 92 23.87 -10.83 -1.91
CA THR A 92 24.83 -11.95 -1.85
C THR A 92 25.94 -11.65 -0.85
N LEU A 93 26.50 -10.45 -0.85
CA LEU A 93 27.50 -10.04 0.14
C LEU A 93 26.92 -10.08 1.56
N GLY A 94 25.74 -9.48 1.77
CA GLY A 94 25.02 -9.53 3.04
C GLY A 94 24.78 -10.95 3.54
N TYR A 95 24.35 -11.87 2.68
CA TYR A 95 24.12 -13.27 3.03
C TYR A 95 25.36 -13.96 3.61
N PHE A 96 26.53 -13.81 2.97
CA PHE A 96 27.77 -14.40 3.47
C PHE A 96 28.24 -13.76 4.78
N LEU A 97 28.10 -12.43 4.93
CA LEU A 97 28.42 -11.75 6.18
C LEU A 97 27.58 -12.27 7.35
N GLY A 98 26.31 -12.60 7.11
CA GLY A 98 25.43 -13.21 8.11
C GLY A 98 25.83 -14.61 8.56
N HIS A 99 26.75 -15.29 7.87
CA HIS A 99 27.32 -16.57 8.29
C HIS A 99 28.75 -16.43 8.85
N ALA A 100 29.37 -15.27 8.66
CA ALA A 100 30.76 -14.98 9.02
C ALA A 100 30.90 -14.12 10.28
N HIS A 101 29.80 -13.76 10.94
CA HIS A 101 29.85 -12.99 12.18
C HIS A 101 30.41 -13.84 13.33
N GLU A 102 31.12 -13.18 14.24
CA GLU A 102 31.74 -13.82 15.41
C GLU A 102 31.25 -13.22 16.74
N GLY A 103 30.47 -12.13 16.69
CA GLY A 103 29.86 -11.50 17.86
C GLY A 103 28.66 -12.30 18.41
N ARG A 104 27.54 -11.60 18.65
CA ARG A 104 26.27 -12.20 19.11
C ARG A 104 25.95 -13.52 18.43
N GLN A 105 25.67 -14.55 19.23
CA GLN A 105 25.29 -15.88 18.77
C GLN A 105 23.77 -16.06 18.92
N PHE A 106 23.19 -16.90 18.06
CA PHE A 106 21.73 -17.09 17.94
C PHE A 106 21.37 -18.56 18.08
N ALA A 107 20.15 -18.84 18.54
CA ALA A 107 19.65 -20.21 18.57
C ALA A 107 19.65 -20.85 17.17
N GLY A 108 20.03 -22.14 17.08
CA GLY A 108 20.14 -22.85 15.81
C GLY A 108 18.81 -23.09 15.09
N ASP A 109 17.69 -22.96 15.79
CA ASP A 109 16.33 -23.23 15.30
C ASP A 109 15.56 -21.95 14.89
N THR A 110 16.27 -20.85 14.60
CA THR A 110 15.60 -19.58 14.26
C THR A 110 14.90 -19.64 12.91
N ALA A 111 13.67 -19.11 12.87
CA ALA A 111 12.89 -19.01 11.64
C ALA A 111 13.58 -18.15 10.58
N HIS A 112 14.38 -17.15 10.97
CA HIS A 112 15.17 -16.34 10.04
C HIS A 112 16.21 -17.18 9.28
N ALA A 113 16.98 -18.01 9.98
CA ALA A 113 17.98 -18.87 9.37
C ALA A 113 17.31 -19.91 8.46
N ALA A 114 16.27 -20.60 8.96
CA ALA A 114 15.53 -21.59 8.20
C ALA A 114 14.87 -21.01 6.94
N TYR A 115 14.32 -19.79 7.01
CA TYR A 115 13.65 -19.15 5.88
C TYR A 115 14.62 -18.55 4.86
N SER A 116 15.83 -18.15 5.29
CA SER A 116 16.83 -17.48 4.46
C SER A 116 17.20 -18.25 3.19
N SER A 117 17.42 -19.58 3.29
CA SER A 117 17.81 -20.42 2.15
C SER A 117 16.75 -20.43 1.05
N TYR A 118 15.46 -20.41 1.42
CA TYR A 118 14.37 -20.36 0.45
C TYR A 118 14.32 -19.03 -0.29
N ILE A 119 14.58 -17.91 0.40
CA ILE A 119 14.63 -16.59 -0.24
C ILE A 119 15.83 -16.48 -1.17
N MET A 120 17.00 -16.98 -0.76
CA MET A 120 18.17 -16.98 -1.62
C MET A 120 17.97 -17.85 -2.86
N LEU A 121 17.27 -18.99 -2.73
CA LEU A 121 16.86 -19.80 -3.88
C LEU A 121 15.88 -19.05 -4.80
N LEU A 122 14.90 -18.34 -4.23
CA LEU A 122 13.98 -17.50 -5.01
C LEU A 122 14.73 -16.38 -5.75
N LEU A 123 15.71 -15.75 -5.12
CA LEU A 123 16.55 -14.70 -5.72
C LEU A 123 17.42 -15.26 -6.85
N ALA A 124 18.08 -16.41 -6.61
CA ALA A 124 18.84 -17.10 -7.64
C ALA A 124 17.95 -17.47 -8.84
N GLY A 125 16.75 -17.99 -8.57
CA GLY A 125 15.75 -18.27 -9.60
C GLY A 125 15.34 -17.03 -10.40
N GLN A 126 15.13 -15.89 -9.71
CA GLN A 126 14.83 -14.60 -10.34
C GLN A 126 15.95 -14.12 -11.28
N VAL A 127 17.20 -14.19 -10.82
CA VAL A 127 18.37 -13.81 -11.61
C VAL A 127 18.52 -14.73 -12.82
N CYS A 128 18.44 -16.05 -12.64
CA CYS A 128 18.54 -17.02 -13.72
C CYS A 128 17.46 -16.80 -14.79
N LEU A 129 16.22 -16.60 -14.36
CA LEU A 129 15.10 -16.38 -15.25
C LEU A 129 15.20 -15.03 -15.97
N GLY A 130 15.66 -13.99 -15.27
CA GLY A 130 15.93 -12.67 -15.85
C GLY A 130 17.02 -12.72 -16.93
N LEU A 131 18.13 -13.41 -16.65
CA LEU A 131 19.21 -13.63 -17.63
C LEU A 131 18.71 -14.43 -18.84
N TYR A 132 17.99 -15.53 -18.63
CA TYR A 132 17.39 -16.32 -19.71
C TYR A 132 16.49 -15.46 -20.62
N LEU A 133 15.61 -14.64 -20.01
CA LEU A 133 14.69 -13.77 -20.76
C LEU A 133 15.44 -12.68 -21.53
N LYS A 134 16.62 -12.26 -21.06
CA LYS A 134 17.47 -11.26 -21.71
C LYS A 134 18.30 -11.82 -22.87
N CYS A 135 18.55 -13.13 -22.90
CA CYS A 135 19.27 -13.79 -24.00
C CYS A 135 18.44 -13.95 -25.29
N HIS A 136 17.16 -13.57 -25.30
CA HIS A 136 16.30 -13.57 -26.50
C HIS A 136 16.28 -14.89 -27.29
N PHE A 137 16.24 -16.04 -26.62
CA PHE A 137 16.07 -17.32 -27.28
C PHE A 137 14.63 -17.51 -27.77
N GLU A 138 14.42 -17.50 -29.09
CA GLU A 138 13.08 -17.51 -29.72
C GLU A 138 12.83 -18.70 -30.68
N SER A 139 13.79 -19.62 -30.80
CA SER A 139 13.69 -20.78 -31.71
C SER A 139 13.41 -22.09 -30.97
N GLY A 140 12.77 -23.04 -31.67
CA GLY A 140 12.51 -24.39 -31.19
C GLY A 140 11.60 -24.45 -29.96
N ALA A 141 11.96 -25.29 -28.98
CA ALA A 141 11.21 -25.45 -27.73
C ALA A 141 11.06 -24.14 -26.93
N ASN A 142 11.94 -23.16 -27.12
CA ASN A 142 11.90 -21.89 -26.39
C ASN A 142 10.67 -21.03 -26.71
N GLN A 143 10.01 -21.27 -27.85
CA GLN A 143 8.74 -20.60 -28.18
C GLN A 143 7.62 -20.90 -27.18
N TRP A 144 7.65 -22.10 -26.58
CA TRP A 144 6.70 -22.51 -25.54
C TRP A 144 7.17 -22.15 -24.13
N ILE A 145 8.49 -22.21 -23.88
CA ILE A 145 9.06 -21.97 -22.56
C ILE A 145 9.06 -20.47 -22.22
N ARG A 146 9.45 -19.61 -23.17
CA ARG A 146 9.56 -18.16 -22.94
C ARG A 146 8.29 -17.49 -22.37
N PRO A 147 7.07 -17.70 -22.90
CA PRO A 147 5.88 -17.08 -22.32
C PRO A 147 5.60 -17.54 -20.88
N MET A 148 5.94 -18.79 -20.56
CA MET A 148 5.84 -19.32 -19.20
C MET A 148 6.87 -18.68 -18.27
N SER A 149 8.13 -18.56 -18.73
CA SER A 149 9.21 -17.87 -18.03
C SER A 149 8.88 -16.40 -17.71
N VAL A 150 8.26 -15.66 -18.65
CA VAL A 150 7.83 -14.28 -18.39
C VAL A 150 6.80 -14.22 -17.27
N LYS A 151 5.82 -15.13 -17.25
CA LYS A 151 4.80 -15.20 -16.20
C LYS A 151 5.43 -15.53 -14.85
N PHE A 152 6.27 -16.56 -14.77
CA PHE A 152 6.95 -16.93 -13.53
C PHE A 152 7.85 -15.81 -13.00
N HIS A 153 8.61 -15.16 -13.87
CA HIS A 153 9.47 -14.03 -13.51
C HIS A 153 8.66 -12.90 -12.88
N GLY A 154 7.52 -12.55 -13.51
CA GLY A 154 6.61 -11.54 -12.99
C GLY A 154 5.98 -11.93 -11.65
N VAL A 155 5.46 -13.15 -11.51
CA VAL A 155 4.80 -13.61 -10.28
C VAL A 155 5.77 -13.64 -9.10
N ILE A 156 6.92 -14.31 -9.26
CA ILE A 156 7.91 -14.38 -8.18
C ILE A 156 8.43 -12.96 -7.86
N GLY A 157 8.64 -12.10 -8.86
CA GLY A 157 9.05 -10.71 -8.65
C GLY A 157 8.02 -9.89 -7.85
N ILE A 158 6.72 -10.07 -8.09
CA ILE A 158 5.64 -9.44 -7.31
C ILE A 158 5.63 -9.95 -5.86
N CYS A 159 5.93 -11.23 -5.64
CA CYS A 159 5.98 -11.81 -4.30
C CYS A 159 7.22 -11.38 -3.50
N MET A 160 8.30 -10.95 -4.16
CA MET A 160 9.59 -10.63 -3.52
C MET A 160 9.51 -9.61 -2.38
N PRO A 161 8.82 -8.46 -2.51
CA PRO A 161 8.71 -7.50 -1.41
C PRO A 161 8.05 -8.09 -0.16
N VAL A 162 7.09 -9.00 -0.32
CA VAL A 162 6.38 -9.63 0.80
C VAL A 162 7.28 -10.63 1.52
N VAL A 163 7.95 -11.52 0.77
CA VAL A 163 8.87 -12.50 1.38
C VAL A 163 10.11 -11.83 1.99
N GLY A 164 10.60 -10.75 1.35
CA GLY A 164 11.69 -9.93 1.87
C GLY A 164 11.28 -9.20 3.16
N TYR A 165 10.07 -8.64 3.23
CA TYR A 165 9.52 -8.06 4.44
C TYR A 165 9.47 -9.08 5.60
N ILE A 166 8.93 -10.27 5.34
CA ILE A 166 8.87 -11.35 6.33
C ILE A 166 10.28 -11.67 6.86
N GLN A 167 11.27 -11.80 5.99
CA GLN A 167 12.66 -12.08 6.40
C GLN A 167 13.27 -10.98 7.24
N MET A 168 13.00 -9.71 6.92
CA MET A 168 13.48 -8.57 7.70
C MET A 168 12.85 -8.58 9.10
N VAL A 169 11.54 -8.84 9.21
CA VAL A 169 10.86 -8.98 10.50
C VAL A 169 11.44 -10.15 11.30
N LEU A 170 11.60 -11.32 10.68
CA LEU A 170 12.24 -12.49 11.32
C LEU A 170 13.69 -12.19 11.74
N GLY A 171 14.40 -11.35 10.98
CA GLY A 171 15.75 -10.88 11.31
C GLY A 171 15.77 -10.02 12.56
N VAL A 172 14.81 -9.09 12.72
CA VAL A 172 14.66 -8.30 13.95
C VAL A 172 14.39 -9.23 15.14
N ILE A 173 13.43 -10.15 15.00
CA ILE A 173 13.10 -11.12 16.06
C ILE A 173 14.32 -11.96 16.46
N THR A 174 15.12 -12.38 15.48
CA THR A 174 16.35 -13.16 15.73
C THR A 174 17.43 -12.31 16.40
N ALA A 175 17.64 -11.09 15.91
CA ALA A 175 18.66 -10.16 16.45
C ALA A 175 18.41 -9.80 17.92
N THR A 176 17.14 -9.74 18.33
CA THR A 176 16.72 -9.45 19.71
C THR A 176 16.50 -10.70 20.56
N GLY A 177 16.39 -11.88 19.95
CA GLY A 177 16.10 -13.13 20.65
C GLY A 177 14.67 -13.23 21.20
N TRP A 178 13.74 -12.40 20.71
CA TRP A 178 12.36 -12.34 21.19
C TRP A 178 11.50 -13.52 20.68
N CYS A 179 10.27 -13.62 21.21
CA CYS A 179 9.21 -14.46 20.66
C CYS A 179 9.45 -15.98 20.78
N ARG A 180 9.94 -16.41 21.94
CA ARG A 180 10.19 -17.84 22.24
C ARG A 180 9.34 -18.32 23.42
N GLY A 181 9.31 -19.65 23.62
CA GLY A 181 8.58 -20.29 24.70
C GLY A 181 7.10 -19.89 24.78
N ASN A 182 6.63 -19.57 25.99
CA ASN A 182 5.22 -19.25 26.24
C ASN A 182 4.76 -17.91 25.64
N LYS A 183 5.69 -17.04 25.22
CA LYS A 183 5.39 -15.72 24.66
C LYS A 183 5.22 -15.72 23.14
N LEU A 184 5.59 -16.82 22.47
CA LEU A 184 5.53 -16.96 21.01
C LEU A 184 4.14 -16.64 20.44
N GLY A 185 3.07 -17.13 21.08
CA GLY A 185 1.70 -16.89 20.60
C GLY A 185 1.33 -15.40 20.63
N GLN A 186 1.65 -14.72 21.72
CA GLN A 186 1.39 -13.29 21.89
C GLN A 186 2.18 -12.47 20.88
N CYS A 187 3.48 -12.76 20.74
CA CYS A 187 4.32 -12.09 19.74
C CYS A 187 3.79 -12.30 18.31
N LEU A 188 3.45 -13.54 17.94
CA LEU A 188 2.94 -13.85 16.60
C LEU A 188 1.67 -13.07 16.28
N ALA A 189 0.74 -12.97 17.24
CA ALA A 189 -0.48 -12.19 17.08
C ALA A 189 -0.18 -10.71 16.78
N HIS A 190 0.76 -10.10 17.52
CA HIS A 190 1.14 -8.69 17.35
C HIS A 190 1.81 -8.44 16.00
N PHE A 191 2.77 -9.28 15.60
CA PHE A 191 3.44 -9.14 14.31
C PHE A 191 2.49 -9.40 13.14
N ILE A 192 1.70 -10.47 13.14
CA ILE A 192 0.80 -10.80 12.03
C ILE A 192 -0.30 -9.75 11.89
N MET A 193 -0.98 -9.40 12.98
CA MET A 193 -2.10 -8.46 12.94
C MET A 193 -1.62 -7.03 12.68
N GLY A 194 -0.51 -6.61 13.27
CA GLY A 194 0.06 -5.31 13.00
C GLY A 194 0.54 -5.17 11.54
N SER A 195 1.18 -6.21 11.00
CA SER A 195 1.55 -6.29 9.57
C SER A 195 0.33 -6.19 8.65
N SER A 196 -0.80 -6.78 9.03
CA SER A 196 -2.01 -6.76 8.21
C SER A 196 -2.63 -5.37 8.12
N PHE A 197 -2.60 -4.57 9.20
CA PHE A 197 -3.00 -3.16 9.16
C PHE A 197 -2.09 -2.32 8.27
N ILE A 198 -0.76 -2.52 8.35
CA ILE A 198 0.19 -1.86 7.44
C ILE A 198 -0.12 -2.23 5.99
N ALA A 199 -0.29 -3.52 5.70
CA ALA A 199 -0.62 -4.01 4.37
C ALA A 199 -1.96 -3.45 3.85
N HIS A 200 -2.96 -3.32 4.73
CA HIS A 200 -4.24 -2.71 4.38
C HIS A 200 -4.08 -1.22 4.04
N GLY A 201 -3.30 -0.47 4.83
CA GLY A 201 -2.96 0.92 4.51
C GLY A 201 -2.29 1.06 3.15
N ILE A 202 -1.30 0.22 2.85
CA ILE A 202 -0.62 0.19 1.53
C ILE A 202 -1.60 -0.15 0.41
N LEU A 203 -2.46 -1.15 0.59
CA LEU A 203 -3.49 -1.53 -0.39
C LEU A 203 -4.42 -0.36 -0.71
N LEU A 204 -4.88 0.37 0.31
CA LEU A 204 -5.73 1.54 0.12
C LEU A 204 -5.03 2.65 -0.66
N ILE A 205 -3.74 2.90 -0.42
CA ILE A 205 -2.94 3.85 -1.22
C ILE A 205 -2.87 3.40 -2.68
N LEU A 206 -2.56 2.11 -2.93
CA LEU A 206 -2.47 1.57 -4.28
C LEU A 206 -3.80 1.66 -5.02
N VAL A 207 -4.91 1.31 -4.37
CA VAL A 207 -6.25 1.41 -4.96
C VAL A 207 -6.60 2.87 -5.28
N MET A 208 -6.26 3.80 -4.38
CA MET A 208 -6.51 5.22 -4.58
C MET A 208 -5.70 5.79 -5.75
N ARG A 209 -4.44 5.38 -5.91
CA ARG A 209 -3.53 5.89 -6.95
C ARG A 209 -3.67 5.19 -8.31
N PHE A 210 -4.03 3.90 -8.35
CA PHE A 210 -4.07 3.10 -9.59
C PHE A 210 -5.44 2.63 -10.02
N ALA A 211 -6.38 2.40 -9.09
CA ALA A 211 -7.51 1.53 -9.37
C ALA A 211 -8.77 2.24 -9.85
N THR A 212 -8.81 3.57 -10.00
CA THR A 212 -10.04 4.28 -10.39
C THR A 212 -10.62 3.76 -11.71
N GLU A 213 -9.82 3.63 -12.78
CA GLU A 213 -10.32 3.08 -14.05
C GLU A 213 -10.61 1.57 -13.99
N TRP A 214 -9.89 0.83 -13.15
CA TRP A 214 -10.12 -0.60 -12.97
C TRP A 214 -11.44 -0.88 -12.23
N LEU A 215 -11.69 -0.17 -11.14
CA LEU A 215 -12.95 -0.22 -10.38
C LEU A 215 -14.14 0.16 -11.26
N ASN A 216 -14.00 1.23 -12.07
CA ASN A 216 -15.01 1.66 -13.02
C ASN A 216 -15.32 0.58 -14.06
N ARG A 217 -14.30 -0.08 -14.64
CA ARG A 217 -14.48 -1.19 -15.59
C ARG A 217 -15.15 -2.40 -14.96
N LYS A 218 -14.86 -2.69 -13.68
CA LYS A 218 -15.50 -3.78 -12.94
C LYS A 218 -16.91 -3.43 -12.44
N GLY A 219 -17.28 -2.15 -12.46
CA GLY A 219 -18.58 -1.68 -11.98
C GLY A 219 -18.79 -1.94 -10.49
N LYS A 220 -17.70 -1.91 -9.70
CA LYS A 220 -17.71 -2.14 -8.25
C LYS A 220 -17.05 -0.97 -7.53
N SER A 221 -17.55 -0.64 -6.34
CA SER A 221 -16.92 0.34 -5.47
C SER A 221 -15.66 -0.23 -4.80
N GLN A 222 -14.79 0.66 -4.31
CA GLN A 222 -13.65 0.24 -3.50
C GLN A 222 -14.09 -0.52 -2.24
N ASP A 223 -15.18 -0.08 -1.59
CA ASP A 223 -15.67 -0.72 -0.36
C ASP A 223 -16.11 -2.17 -0.58
N TYR A 224 -16.49 -2.54 -1.80
CA TYR A 224 -16.80 -3.93 -2.15
C TYR A 224 -15.56 -4.82 -1.99
N TYR A 225 -14.40 -4.35 -2.45
CA TYR A 225 -13.14 -5.08 -2.32
C TYR A 225 -12.59 -5.00 -0.90
N ASP A 226 -12.70 -3.85 -0.23
CA ASP A 226 -12.31 -3.73 1.19
C ASP A 226 -13.13 -4.72 2.04
N SER A 227 -14.43 -4.89 1.75
CA SER A 227 -15.28 -5.86 2.45
C SER A 227 -14.85 -7.31 2.22
N TRP A 228 -14.32 -7.66 1.04
CA TRP A 228 -13.73 -8.97 0.77
C TRP A 228 -12.46 -9.20 1.58
N VAL A 229 -11.58 -8.20 1.67
CA VAL A 229 -10.35 -8.27 2.46
C VAL A 229 -10.70 -8.49 3.93
N ILE A 230 -11.63 -7.69 4.48
CA ILE A 230 -12.11 -7.83 5.85
C ILE A 230 -12.76 -9.20 6.08
N MET A 231 -13.55 -9.69 5.11
CA MET A 231 -14.21 -10.99 5.24
C MET A 231 -13.21 -12.15 5.31
N ILE A 232 -12.29 -12.21 4.35
CA ILE A 232 -11.30 -13.28 4.26
C ILE A 232 -10.37 -13.24 5.48
N TRP A 233 -9.89 -12.04 5.84
CA TRP A 233 -9.01 -11.87 6.99
C TRP A 233 -9.69 -12.28 8.30
N GLY A 234 -10.92 -11.80 8.54
CA GLY A 234 -11.69 -12.17 9.74
C GLY A 234 -11.93 -13.67 9.84
N PHE A 235 -12.19 -14.33 8.71
CA PHE A 235 -12.41 -15.77 8.67
C PHE A 235 -11.14 -16.51 9.07
N ILE A 236 -10.00 -16.18 8.46
CA ILE A 236 -8.71 -16.78 8.80
C ILE A 236 -8.38 -16.52 10.29
N ASN A 237 -8.53 -15.27 10.77
CA ASN A 237 -8.21 -14.90 12.15
C ASN A 237 -9.05 -15.67 13.18
N THR A 238 -10.33 -15.94 12.88
CA THR A 238 -11.22 -16.72 13.76
C THR A 238 -10.66 -18.12 14.06
N PHE A 239 -9.98 -18.74 13.10
CA PHE A 239 -9.48 -20.12 13.25
C PHE A 239 -7.99 -20.22 13.59
N MET A 240 -7.22 -19.14 13.46
CA MET A 240 -5.79 -19.14 13.77
C MET A 240 -5.44 -18.74 15.21
N GLU A 241 -6.33 -18.04 15.90
CA GLU A 241 -6.04 -17.49 17.22
C GLU A 241 -5.99 -18.55 18.32
N HIS A 242 -7.03 -19.39 18.41
CA HIS A 242 -7.08 -20.43 19.42
C HIS A 242 -6.31 -21.68 18.97
N ARG A 243 -5.47 -22.21 19.88
CA ARG A 243 -4.81 -23.50 19.68
C ARG A 243 -5.81 -24.62 19.94
N TRP A 244 -6.49 -25.04 18.87
CA TRP A 244 -7.48 -26.10 18.93
C TRP A 244 -6.97 -27.33 19.69
N GLY A 245 -7.66 -27.67 20.78
CA GLY A 245 -7.29 -28.76 21.68
C GLY A 245 -6.73 -28.32 23.03
N THR A 246 -6.49 -27.02 23.25
CA THR A 246 -6.14 -26.47 24.57
C THR A 246 -7.32 -25.80 25.26
N SER A 247 -7.18 -25.44 26.54
CA SER A 247 -8.20 -24.65 27.25
C SER A 247 -8.31 -23.25 26.65
N TRP A 248 -9.53 -22.72 26.59
CA TRP A 248 -9.79 -21.35 26.15
C TRP A 248 -9.34 -20.35 27.20
N THR A 249 -8.59 -19.34 26.78
CA THR A 249 -8.30 -18.16 27.61
C THR A 249 -9.30 -17.04 27.34
N ALA A 250 -9.43 -16.08 28.26
CA ALA A 250 -10.26 -14.90 28.03
C ALA A 250 -9.80 -14.09 26.80
N GLY A 251 -8.48 -14.03 26.57
CA GLY A 251 -7.89 -13.41 25.38
C GLY A 251 -8.28 -14.15 24.09
N ASP A 252 -8.21 -15.49 24.08
CA ASP A 252 -8.59 -16.32 22.93
C ASP A 252 -10.04 -16.03 22.51
N VAL A 253 -10.95 -15.96 23.48
CA VAL A 253 -12.37 -15.69 23.24
C VAL A 253 -12.53 -14.30 22.63
N GLN A 254 -11.90 -13.27 23.22
CA GLN A 254 -12.01 -11.90 22.74
C GLN A 254 -11.49 -11.75 21.31
N HIS A 255 -10.29 -12.23 21.02
CA HIS A 255 -9.67 -12.15 19.69
C HIS A 255 -10.44 -12.97 18.64
N THR A 256 -10.94 -14.17 19.01
CA THR A 256 -11.77 -15.00 18.13
C THR A 256 -13.08 -14.29 17.78
N LEU A 257 -13.74 -13.65 18.76
CA LEU A 257 -14.99 -12.90 18.54
C LEU A 257 -14.77 -11.65 17.68
N VAL A 258 -13.61 -10.98 17.79
CA VAL A 258 -13.23 -9.91 16.86
C VAL A 258 -13.10 -10.46 15.43
N GLY A 259 -12.49 -11.64 15.25
CA GLY A 259 -12.47 -12.34 13.96
C GLY A 259 -13.87 -12.60 13.40
N ILE A 260 -14.80 -13.07 14.26
CA ILE A 260 -16.20 -13.33 13.89
C ILE A 260 -16.92 -12.06 13.46
N MET A 261 -16.74 -10.96 14.20
CA MET A 261 -17.26 -9.64 13.82
C MET A 261 -16.73 -9.21 12.46
N TRP A 262 -15.44 -9.40 12.19
CA TRP A 262 -14.84 -9.03 10.90
C TRP A 262 -15.43 -9.82 9.74
N TRP A 263 -15.51 -11.15 9.81
CA TRP A 263 -16.00 -11.91 8.65
C TRP A 263 -17.49 -11.78 8.41
N SER A 264 -18.29 -11.71 9.48
CA SER A 264 -19.73 -11.46 9.38
C SER A 264 -20.03 -10.04 8.86
N GLY A 265 -19.31 -9.04 9.35
CA GLY A 265 -19.39 -7.66 8.86
C GLY A 265 -18.91 -7.52 7.42
N GLY A 266 -17.80 -8.16 7.06
CA GLY A 266 -17.30 -8.21 5.68
C GLY A 266 -18.32 -8.81 4.71
N LEU A 267 -18.98 -9.90 5.11
CA LEU A 267 -20.07 -10.51 4.33
C LEU A 267 -21.24 -9.53 4.11
N LEU A 268 -21.62 -8.77 5.15
CA LEU A 268 -22.63 -7.71 5.04
C LEU A 268 -22.20 -6.60 4.07
N GLY A 269 -20.95 -6.14 4.15
CA GLY A 269 -20.39 -5.11 3.26
C GLY A 269 -20.39 -5.55 1.78
N ILE A 270 -20.01 -6.81 1.51
CA ILE A 270 -20.11 -7.44 0.19
C ILE A 270 -21.55 -7.42 -0.30
N TYR A 271 -22.50 -7.83 0.54
CA TYR A 271 -23.91 -7.89 0.18
C TYR A 271 -24.48 -6.51 -0.16
N LEU A 272 -24.19 -5.48 0.63
CA LEU A 272 -24.67 -4.11 0.41
C LEU A 272 -24.08 -3.48 -0.86
N SER A 273 -22.83 -3.82 -1.20
CA SER A 273 -22.13 -3.29 -2.38
C SER A 273 -22.16 -4.22 -3.59
N ARG A 274 -23.00 -5.27 -3.57
CA ARG A 274 -23.00 -6.29 -4.63
C ARG A 274 -23.51 -5.79 -5.98
N LYS A 275 -24.29 -4.70 -6.02
CA LYS A 275 -24.90 -4.16 -7.26
C LYS A 275 -24.38 -2.76 -7.55
N GLY A 276 -23.69 -2.60 -8.68
CA GLY A 276 -23.16 -1.32 -9.16
C GLY A 276 -22.04 -0.75 -8.31
N ILE A 277 -21.71 0.52 -8.56
CA ILE A 277 -20.69 1.28 -7.82
C ILE A 277 -21.37 1.95 -6.61
N LYS A 278 -21.81 1.14 -5.65
CA LYS A 278 -22.42 1.63 -4.39
C LYS A 278 -21.38 1.69 -3.29
N ARG A 279 -21.19 2.87 -2.70
CA ARG A 279 -20.35 3.03 -1.51
C ARG A 279 -21.05 2.47 -0.27
N ASN A 280 -20.30 1.99 0.71
CA ASN A 280 -20.87 1.48 1.95
C ASN A 280 -19.95 1.72 3.16
N LEU A 281 -20.56 1.86 4.35
CA LEU A 281 -19.88 2.27 5.58
C LEU A 281 -19.38 1.08 6.41
N ILE A 282 -19.70 -0.15 6.04
CA ILE A 282 -19.44 -1.34 6.85
C ILE A 282 -17.94 -1.53 7.13
N PRO A 283 -17.02 -1.41 6.14
CA PRO A 283 -15.58 -1.45 6.42
C PRO A 283 -15.14 -0.44 7.48
N SER A 284 -15.62 0.81 7.38
CA SER A 284 -15.27 1.88 8.34
C SER A 284 -15.76 1.55 9.75
N LEU A 285 -16.99 1.07 9.88
CA LEU A 285 -17.58 0.71 11.18
C LEU A 285 -16.84 -0.44 11.84
N ILE A 286 -16.45 -1.47 11.07
CA ILE A 286 -15.67 -2.60 11.59
C ILE A 286 -14.32 -2.10 12.15
N ILE A 287 -13.64 -1.22 11.42
CA ILE A 287 -12.37 -0.63 11.87
C ILE A 287 -12.58 0.18 13.16
N ILE A 288 -13.63 1.01 13.25
CA ILE A 288 -13.95 1.80 14.45
C ILE A 288 -14.21 0.88 15.66
N PHE A 289 -15.09 -0.12 15.51
CA PHE A 289 -15.42 -1.03 16.60
C PHE A 289 -14.22 -1.84 17.06
N THR A 290 -13.36 -2.26 16.12
CA THR A 290 -12.12 -2.97 16.43
C THR A 290 -11.19 -2.08 17.25
N GLY A 291 -10.97 -0.84 16.83
CA GLY A 291 -10.15 0.10 17.58
C GLY A 291 -10.69 0.38 18.98
N TYR A 292 -12.01 0.50 19.13
CA TYR A 292 -12.65 0.66 20.44
C TYR A 292 -12.43 -0.56 21.34
N ILE A 293 -12.76 -1.76 20.88
CA ILE A 293 -12.64 -2.99 21.67
C ILE A 293 -11.19 -3.24 22.09
N LEU A 294 -10.24 -3.09 21.16
CA LEU A 294 -8.83 -3.37 21.46
C LEU A 294 -8.18 -2.26 22.30
N SER A 295 -8.70 -1.02 22.27
CA SER A 295 -8.22 0.05 23.18
C SER A 295 -8.49 -0.25 24.66
N GLN A 296 -9.46 -1.12 24.94
CA GLN A 296 -9.87 -1.51 26.29
C GLN A 296 -9.19 -2.81 26.76
N GLN A 297 -8.32 -3.39 25.94
CA GLN A 297 -7.71 -4.68 26.24
C GLN A 297 -6.54 -4.54 27.21
N ALA A 298 -6.79 -4.82 28.50
CA ALA A 298 -5.76 -4.85 29.52
C ALA A 298 -4.68 -5.90 29.18
N GLN A 299 -3.41 -5.47 29.23
CA GLN A 299 -2.22 -6.31 29.04
C GLN A 299 -1.55 -6.59 30.39
N GLN A 300 -0.63 -7.55 30.41
CA GLN A 300 0.14 -7.89 31.61
C GLN A 300 1.06 -6.75 32.08
N LEU A 301 1.49 -5.87 31.15
CA LEU A 301 2.28 -4.67 31.47
C LEU A 301 1.47 -3.41 31.18
N ASP A 302 1.49 -2.46 32.12
CA ASP A 302 0.78 -1.17 31.99
C ASP A 302 1.24 -0.37 30.77
N ILE A 303 2.55 -0.36 30.50
CA ILE A 303 3.14 0.28 29.31
C ILE A 303 2.62 -0.35 28.01
N SER A 304 2.37 -1.66 27.97
CA SER A 304 1.78 -2.34 26.80
C SER A 304 0.30 -1.96 26.65
N SER A 305 -0.44 -1.87 27.75
CA SER A 305 -1.83 -1.39 27.75
C SER A 305 -1.96 0.04 27.22
N GLU A 306 -1.01 0.93 27.59
CA GLU A 306 -0.99 2.30 27.10
C GLU A 306 -0.71 2.37 25.58
N ILE A 307 0.25 1.57 25.08
CA ILE A 307 0.54 1.47 23.64
C ILE A 307 -0.70 0.90 22.90
N HIS A 308 -1.37 -0.11 23.44
CA HIS A 308 -2.63 -0.63 22.87
C HIS A 308 -3.75 0.40 22.85
N ARG A 309 -3.83 1.26 23.87
CA ARG A 309 -4.79 2.38 23.89
C ARG A 309 -4.49 3.37 22.76
N MET A 310 -3.22 3.74 22.56
CA MET A 310 -2.79 4.59 21.45
C MET A 310 -3.07 3.96 20.08
N PHE A 311 -2.79 2.66 19.93
CA PHE A 311 -3.14 1.86 18.76
C PHE A 311 -4.64 1.91 18.46
N GLY A 312 -5.48 1.66 19.46
CA GLY A 312 -6.93 1.60 19.32
C GLY A 312 -7.53 2.95 18.94
N PHE A 313 -7.08 4.04 19.57
CA PHE A 313 -7.50 5.40 19.18
C PHE A 313 -7.05 5.79 17.77
N THR A 314 -5.83 5.41 17.39
CA THR A 314 -5.35 5.62 16.02
C THR A 314 -6.20 4.85 15.00
N LEU A 315 -6.59 3.61 15.33
CA LEU A 315 -7.45 2.79 14.48
C LEU A 315 -8.86 3.35 14.36
N ILE A 316 -9.43 3.86 15.46
CA ILE A 316 -10.70 4.62 15.44
C ILE A 316 -10.58 5.83 14.52
N GLY A 317 -9.49 6.60 14.62
CA GLY A 317 -9.21 7.74 13.75
C GLY A 317 -9.15 7.35 12.27
N ALA A 318 -8.51 6.22 11.93
CA ALA A 318 -8.51 5.69 10.58
C ALA A 318 -9.93 5.36 10.08
N GLY A 319 -10.73 4.70 10.92
CA GLY A 319 -12.12 4.38 10.60
C GLY A 319 -13.01 5.62 10.44
N ILE A 320 -12.85 6.65 11.28
CA ILE A 320 -13.60 7.91 11.19
C ILE A 320 -13.22 8.70 9.93
N THR A 321 -11.93 8.83 9.63
CA THR A 321 -11.50 9.52 8.40
C THR A 321 -12.01 8.79 7.16
N ARG A 322 -12.03 7.45 7.17
CA ARG A 322 -12.66 6.65 6.12
C ARG A 322 -14.18 6.85 6.05
N LEU A 323 -14.86 6.90 7.20
CA LEU A 323 -16.29 7.17 7.27
C LEU A 323 -16.64 8.52 6.63
N ILE A 324 -15.88 9.56 6.98
CA ILE A 324 -16.05 10.92 6.41
C ILE A 324 -15.79 10.90 4.91
N GLU A 325 -14.74 10.20 4.45
CA GLU A 325 -14.45 10.05 3.02
C GLU A 325 -15.59 9.37 2.26
N VAL A 326 -16.17 8.32 2.81
CA VAL A 326 -17.29 7.60 2.16
C VAL A 326 -18.57 8.44 2.14
N CYS A 327 -18.85 9.21 3.19
CA CYS A 327 -20.09 9.99 3.32
C CYS A 327 -20.08 11.30 2.53
N PHE A 328 -18.95 12.02 2.51
CA PHE A 328 -18.92 13.42 2.09
C PHE A 328 -18.02 13.70 0.89
N LEU A 329 -17.02 12.85 0.62
CA LEU A 329 -16.09 13.10 -0.47
C LEU A 329 -16.52 12.33 -1.72
N VAL A 330 -16.82 13.08 -2.77
CA VAL A 330 -16.93 12.51 -4.11
C VAL A 330 -15.54 12.01 -4.53
N VAL A 331 -15.49 10.96 -5.34
CA VAL A 331 -14.24 10.48 -5.94
C VAL A 331 -13.78 11.52 -6.96
N GLU A 332 -13.19 12.61 -6.47
CA GLU A 332 -12.61 13.67 -7.26
C GLU A 332 -11.13 13.36 -7.53
N LYS A 333 -10.68 13.81 -8.69
CA LYS A 333 -9.26 13.88 -9.07
C LYS A 333 -8.92 15.37 -9.13
N PRO A 334 -7.87 15.86 -8.43
CA PRO A 334 -6.81 15.12 -7.73
C PRO A 334 -7.18 14.57 -6.34
N ILE A 335 -6.35 13.67 -5.78
CA ILE A 335 -6.52 13.12 -4.42
C ILE A 335 -6.44 14.26 -3.41
N THR A 336 -7.50 14.44 -2.62
CA THR A 336 -7.47 15.39 -1.52
C THR A 336 -6.58 14.87 -0.38
N PRO A 337 -5.82 15.73 0.32
CA PRO A 337 -4.97 15.34 1.45
C PRO A 337 -5.71 14.51 2.51
N PHE A 338 -7.01 14.78 2.68
CA PHE A 338 -7.87 14.07 3.63
C PHE A 338 -7.99 12.56 3.32
N ARG A 339 -8.03 12.17 2.04
CA ARG A 339 -8.16 10.75 1.66
C ARG A 339 -6.94 9.93 2.06
N SER A 340 -5.79 10.58 2.20
CA SER A 340 -4.54 9.95 2.65
C SER A 340 -4.49 9.66 4.15
N LEU A 341 -5.39 10.25 4.96
CA LEU A 341 -5.36 10.08 6.42
C LEU A 341 -5.68 8.65 6.86
N CYS A 342 -6.72 8.03 6.30
CA CYS A 342 -7.08 6.66 6.64
C CYS A 342 -5.91 5.66 6.42
N PRO A 343 -5.30 5.56 5.22
CA PRO A 343 -4.19 4.64 5.03
C PRO A 343 -2.97 4.98 5.89
N PHE A 344 -2.68 6.26 6.14
CA PHE A 344 -1.58 6.66 7.01
C PHE A 344 -1.80 6.23 8.47
N LEU A 345 -2.99 6.47 9.00
CA LEU A 345 -3.37 6.08 10.36
C LEU A 345 -3.41 4.54 10.52
N LEU A 346 -3.76 3.79 9.48
CA LEU A 346 -3.64 2.33 9.49
C LEU A 346 -2.20 1.84 9.58
N ILE A 347 -1.25 2.52 8.91
CA ILE A 347 0.18 2.19 9.01
C ILE A 347 0.69 2.49 10.42
N ILE A 348 0.35 3.65 11.01
CA ILE A 348 0.70 3.98 12.40
C ILE A 348 0.11 2.93 13.35
N SER A 349 -1.18 2.64 13.21
CA SER A 349 -1.89 1.65 14.03
C SER A 349 -1.22 0.28 13.95
N GLY A 350 -0.88 -0.20 12.75
CA GLY A 350 -0.18 -1.47 12.59
C GLY A 350 1.20 -1.50 13.26
N LEU A 351 2.00 -0.43 13.15
CA LEU A 351 3.31 -0.34 13.80
C LEU A 351 3.21 -0.26 15.34
N LEU A 352 2.26 0.51 15.87
CA LEU A 352 1.98 0.55 17.31
C LEU A 352 1.57 -0.83 17.83
N PHE A 353 0.73 -1.56 17.07
CA PHE A 353 0.31 -2.90 17.45
C PHE A 353 1.47 -3.92 17.41
N MET A 354 2.30 -3.91 16.36
CA MET A 354 3.52 -4.74 16.32
C MET A 354 4.42 -4.47 17.53
N GLY A 355 4.52 -3.20 17.91
CA GLY A 355 5.39 -2.73 18.96
C GLY A 355 4.93 -3.01 20.40
N ALA A 356 3.71 -3.49 20.61
CA ALA A 356 3.11 -3.66 21.94
C ALA A 356 3.33 -5.05 22.58
N HIS A 357 4.11 -5.92 21.93
CA HIS A 357 4.34 -7.27 22.42
C HIS A 357 5.23 -7.31 23.68
N GLU A 358 5.08 -8.37 24.49
CA GLU A 358 5.59 -8.42 25.86
C GLU A 358 7.11 -8.21 25.95
N ASP A 359 7.89 -8.93 25.15
CA ASP A 359 9.36 -8.90 25.21
C ASP A 359 9.93 -7.53 24.85
N GLN A 360 9.40 -6.89 23.81
CA GLN A 360 9.81 -5.56 23.40
C GLN A 360 9.46 -4.51 24.45
N VAL A 361 8.27 -4.57 25.02
CA VAL A 361 7.82 -3.60 26.01
C VAL A 361 8.58 -3.77 27.34
N LEU A 362 8.90 -5.00 27.73
CA LEU A 362 9.77 -5.27 28.88
C LEU A 362 11.19 -4.72 28.67
N TYR A 363 11.75 -4.90 27.48
CA TYR A 363 13.04 -4.31 27.12
C TYR A 363 13.01 -2.77 27.23
N LEU A 364 11.94 -2.12 26.76
CA LEU A 364 11.79 -0.66 26.87
C LEU A 364 11.69 -0.20 28.33
N SER A 365 10.85 -0.88 29.11
CA SER A 365 10.62 -0.58 30.53
C SER A 365 11.92 -0.68 31.36
N THR A 366 12.71 -1.74 31.13
CA THR A 366 14.00 -1.94 31.80
C THR A 366 15.06 -0.90 31.43
N ASN A 367 14.95 -0.27 30.26
CA ASN A 367 15.83 0.82 29.80
C ASN A 367 15.26 2.22 30.10
N GLY A 368 14.17 2.32 30.86
CA GLY A 368 13.56 3.61 31.24
C GLY A 368 12.89 4.35 30.07
N ILE A 369 12.50 3.65 29.00
CA ILE A 369 11.78 4.23 27.87
C ILE A 369 10.27 4.08 28.12
N ASP A 370 9.56 5.21 28.17
CA ASP A 370 8.12 5.25 28.38
C ASP A 370 7.31 4.96 27.10
N ALA A 371 6.01 4.69 27.26
CA ALA A 371 5.08 4.37 26.18
C ALA A 371 5.01 5.46 25.10
N PHE A 372 5.03 6.74 25.50
CA PHE A 372 4.84 7.87 24.61
C PHE A 372 6.09 8.12 23.76
N SER A 373 7.26 8.14 24.40
CA SER A 373 8.55 8.23 23.70
C SER A 373 8.70 7.11 22.67
N TYR A 374 8.31 5.89 23.03
CA TYR A 374 8.32 4.76 22.12
C TYR A 374 7.29 4.89 20.99
N ALA A 375 6.08 5.37 21.26
CA ALA A 375 5.07 5.62 20.23
C ALA A 375 5.54 6.66 19.19
N LEU A 376 6.29 7.69 19.59
CA LEU A 376 6.90 8.64 18.66
C LEU A 376 7.90 7.98 17.70
N ILE A 377 8.66 6.99 18.17
CA ILE A 377 9.54 6.20 17.31
C ILE A 377 8.71 5.44 16.27
N GLN A 378 7.61 4.80 16.68
CA GLN A 378 6.74 4.07 15.76
C GLN A 378 6.07 4.99 14.73
N ILE A 379 5.61 6.18 15.14
CA ILE A 379 5.05 7.18 14.23
C ILE A 379 6.12 7.68 13.24
N THR A 380 7.36 7.84 13.69
CA THR A 380 8.49 8.21 12.81
C THR A 380 8.73 7.15 11.75
N ILE A 381 8.74 5.87 12.12
CA ILE A 381 8.84 4.76 11.17
C ILE A 381 7.64 4.77 10.21
N ALA A 382 6.42 5.06 10.69
CA ALA A 382 5.23 5.17 9.85
C ALA A 382 5.36 6.25 8.78
N PHE A 383 5.94 7.42 9.11
CA PHE A 383 6.25 8.45 8.12
C PHE A 383 7.18 7.96 7.03
N PHE A 384 8.25 7.23 7.38
CA PHE A 384 9.17 6.66 6.39
C PHE A 384 8.51 5.59 5.53
N VAL A 385 7.68 4.72 6.10
CA VAL A 385 6.92 3.71 5.33
C VAL A 385 5.96 4.40 4.37
N PHE A 386 5.20 5.38 4.84
CA PHE A 386 4.25 6.13 4.01
C PHE A 386 4.97 6.90 2.90
N PHE A 387 6.10 7.54 3.20
CA PHE A 387 6.96 8.21 2.23
C PHE A 387 7.47 7.23 1.17
N ALA A 388 8.06 6.10 1.59
CA ALA A 388 8.62 5.11 0.69
C ALA A 388 7.57 4.56 -0.28
N VAL A 389 6.36 4.25 0.21
CA VAL A 389 5.26 3.76 -0.64
C VAL A 389 4.86 4.79 -1.69
N ASN A 390 4.70 6.07 -1.31
CA ASN A 390 4.36 7.12 -2.26
C ASN A 390 5.48 7.35 -3.29
N VAL A 391 6.74 7.39 -2.85
CA VAL A 391 7.90 7.49 -3.77
C VAL A 391 7.93 6.33 -4.76
N MET A 392 7.66 5.09 -4.33
CA MET A 392 7.59 3.95 -5.24
C MET A 392 6.47 4.11 -6.28
N ILE A 393 5.32 4.65 -5.90
CA ILE A 393 4.22 4.93 -6.83
C ILE A 393 4.60 6.04 -7.80
N ASP A 394 5.29 7.08 -7.35
CA ASP A 394 5.70 8.18 -8.23
C ASP A 394 6.80 7.76 -9.20
N VAL A 395 7.77 6.94 -8.76
CA VAL A 395 8.77 6.32 -9.63
C VAL A 395 8.12 5.49 -10.75
N TYR A 396 7.00 4.82 -10.49
CA TYR A 396 6.27 4.09 -11.52
C TYR A 396 5.74 5.02 -12.64
N TRP A 397 5.26 6.20 -12.27
CA TRP A 397 4.69 7.19 -13.21
C TRP A 397 5.77 8.02 -13.91
N MET A 398 6.89 8.30 -13.25
CA MET A 398 7.97 9.14 -13.79
C MET A 398 9.02 8.37 -14.60
N THR A 399 8.77 7.10 -14.94
CA THR A 399 9.79 6.28 -15.61
C THR A 399 9.27 5.41 -16.73
N GLY A 400 10.16 5.06 -17.65
CA GLY A 400 9.92 4.06 -18.69
C GLY A 400 8.82 4.48 -19.68
N LYS A 401 7.85 3.60 -19.93
CA LYS A 401 6.72 3.85 -20.84
C LYS A 401 5.63 4.73 -20.24
N ASN A 402 5.66 4.93 -18.93
CA ASN A 402 4.68 5.74 -18.22
C ASN A 402 5.15 7.18 -18.07
N ASP A 403 6.41 7.47 -18.41
CA ASP A 403 7.05 8.78 -18.30
C ASP A 403 6.22 9.87 -19.01
N GLY A 404 5.81 10.88 -18.24
CA GLY A 404 4.82 11.89 -18.59
C GLY A 404 4.02 12.34 -17.36
N GLU A 405 3.08 13.29 -17.55
CA GLU A 405 2.19 13.70 -16.45
C GLU A 405 1.35 12.51 -15.94
N SER A 406 1.21 12.43 -14.62
CA SER A 406 0.40 11.42 -13.95
C SER A 406 -1.01 11.41 -14.55
N LYS A 407 -1.38 10.32 -15.24
CA LYS A 407 -2.75 10.15 -15.79
C LYS A 407 -3.83 10.26 -14.71
N TYR A 408 -3.47 10.10 -13.44
CA TYR A 408 -4.39 10.31 -12.34
C TYR A 408 -4.71 11.79 -12.09
N GLU A 409 -3.79 12.72 -12.35
CA GLU A 409 -4.03 14.17 -12.17
C GLU A 409 -4.88 14.76 -13.31
N ILE A 410 -4.71 14.28 -14.55
CA ILE A 410 -5.29 14.89 -15.77
C ILE A 410 -6.81 14.69 -15.92
N ILE A 411 -7.41 13.70 -15.23
CA ILE A 411 -8.82 13.33 -15.47
C ILE A 411 -9.83 14.37 -14.91
N GLY A 412 -9.36 15.42 -14.22
CA GLY A 412 -10.19 16.56 -13.80
C GLY A 412 -10.57 17.54 -14.93
N ASP A 413 -9.77 17.66 -16.00
CA ASP A 413 -9.93 18.77 -16.97
C ASP A 413 -10.51 18.37 -18.34
N GLU A 414 -10.42 17.10 -18.76
CA GLU A 414 -10.88 16.73 -20.11
C GLU A 414 -12.42 16.69 -20.27
N ASN A 415 -13.16 16.53 -19.17
CA ASN A 415 -14.63 16.41 -19.22
C ASN A 415 -15.37 17.75 -19.24
N THR A 416 -14.73 18.86 -18.89
CA THR A 416 -15.34 20.20 -18.86
C THR A 416 -15.25 20.93 -20.21
N HIS A 417 -14.22 20.65 -21.04
CA HIS A 417 -14.08 21.34 -22.33
C HIS A 417 -14.72 20.64 -23.54
N ASN A 418 -14.79 19.30 -23.55
CA ASN A 418 -15.35 18.58 -24.72
C ASN A 418 -16.87 18.47 -24.70
N ASN A 419 -17.52 18.53 -23.53
CA ASN A 419 -18.98 18.39 -23.43
C ASN A 419 -19.73 19.70 -23.75
N SER A 420 -19.05 20.85 -23.69
CA SER A 420 -19.62 22.17 -24.01
C SER A 420 -19.61 22.50 -25.52
N ARG A 421 -18.71 21.88 -26.31
CA ARG A 421 -18.67 22.05 -27.78
C ARG A 421 -19.55 21.04 -28.54
N GLY A 422 -19.74 19.82 -28.01
CA GLY A 422 -20.59 18.80 -28.63
C GLY A 422 -22.10 19.01 -28.46
N ASN A 423 -22.52 19.69 -27.38
CA ASN A 423 -23.95 19.90 -27.08
C ASN A 423 -24.54 21.21 -27.61
N LYS A 424 -23.73 22.19 -28.01
CA LYS A 424 -24.26 23.40 -28.68
C LYS A 424 -24.64 23.13 -30.14
N SER A 425 -23.83 22.36 -30.88
CA SER A 425 -24.11 22.04 -32.29
C SER A 425 -25.34 21.14 -32.50
N LYS A 426 -25.64 20.22 -31.58
CA LYS A 426 -26.81 19.32 -31.71
C LYS A 426 -28.14 19.91 -31.21
N LYS A 427 -28.12 21.01 -30.45
CA LYS A 427 -29.35 21.61 -29.89
C LYS A 427 -29.92 22.73 -30.77
N GLU A 428 -29.09 23.33 -31.64
CA GLU A 428 -29.55 24.27 -32.67
C GLU A 428 -30.10 23.53 -33.90
N GLN A 429 -29.48 22.44 -34.35
CA GLN A 429 -29.92 21.72 -35.55
C GLN A 429 -31.25 20.94 -35.37
N ASN A 430 -31.67 20.69 -34.12
CA ASN A 430 -32.92 19.99 -33.81
C ASN A 430 -34.07 20.91 -33.41
N ARG A 431 -33.83 22.24 -33.31
CA ARG A 431 -34.90 23.22 -33.09
C ARG A 431 -35.49 23.76 -34.39
N ASP A 432 -34.73 23.72 -35.49
CA ASP A 432 -35.20 24.21 -36.80
C ASP A 432 -35.98 23.18 -37.63
N VAL A 433 -36.27 21.99 -37.08
CA VAL A 433 -37.00 20.91 -37.79
C VAL A 433 -38.39 20.63 -37.19
N LEU A 434 -38.79 21.35 -36.13
CA LEU A 434 -40.09 21.17 -35.47
C LEU A 434 -41.07 22.36 -35.60
N GLU A 435 -40.69 23.43 -36.29
CA GLU A 435 -41.60 24.50 -36.72
C GLU A 435 -41.71 24.52 -38.25
N GLY A 436 -42.60 23.69 -38.80
CA GLY A 436 -42.84 23.70 -40.24
C GLY A 436 -43.60 22.49 -40.77
N ARG A 437 -44.71 22.10 -40.14
CA ARG A 437 -45.62 21.13 -40.77
C ARG A 437 -47.07 21.25 -40.29
N ASN A 438 -47.76 22.25 -40.84
CA ASN A 438 -49.21 22.26 -41.03
C ASN A 438 -49.48 22.79 -42.44
N GLY A 439 -50.04 21.95 -43.32
CA GLY A 439 -50.39 22.35 -44.70
C GLY A 439 -50.50 21.19 -45.69
N MET A 440 -51.70 20.64 -45.77
CA MET A 440 -52.44 19.98 -46.86
C MET A 440 -51.78 19.64 -48.23
N ASP A 441 -52.15 18.44 -48.69
CA ASP A 441 -52.63 18.02 -50.03
C ASP A 441 -51.70 17.43 -51.11
N GLY A 442 -52.21 16.35 -51.73
CA GLY A 442 -52.04 16.03 -53.16
C GLY A 442 -50.91 15.12 -53.64
N GLY A 443 -51.26 13.89 -54.06
CA GLY A 443 -50.96 13.42 -55.43
C GLY A 443 -49.64 12.67 -55.75
N ASP A 444 -49.79 11.37 -55.99
CA ASP A 444 -49.31 10.59 -57.14
C ASP A 444 -47.82 10.12 -57.29
N GLY A 445 -47.70 8.82 -57.56
CA GLY A 445 -46.85 8.20 -58.59
C GLY A 445 -45.32 8.28 -58.54
N GLY A 446 -44.65 7.12 -58.50
CA GLY A 446 -43.36 6.96 -59.22
C GLY A 446 -42.29 6.05 -58.61
N ARG A 447 -42.04 4.91 -59.26
CA ARG A 447 -40.93 3.98 -59.05
C ARG A 447 -39.57 4.60 -59.43
N GLY A 448 -38.48 4.16 -58.79
CA GLY A 448 -37.13 4.36 -59.32
C GLY A 448 -36.02 3.74 -58.46
N ARG A 449 -35.34 2.73 -59.00
CA ARG A 449 -34.25 1.93 -58.42
C ARG A 449 -33.02 2.12 -59.32
N PHE A 450 -31.86 2.57 -58.81
CA PHE A 450 -30.50 2.33 -59.38
C PHE A 450 -29.43 3.01 -58.49
N THR A 451 -28.64 2.29 -57.69
CA THR A 451 -27.29 1.72 -57.93
C THR A 451 -26.12 2.69 -58.13
N SER A 452 -25.17 2.59 -57.18
CA SER A 452 -23.70 2.74 -57.25
C SER A 452 -23.02 2.93 -58.62
N ARG A 453 -22.05 3.86 -58.67
CA ARG A 453 -20.77 3.69 -59.38
C ARG A 453 -19.67 4.66 -58.91
N ASN A 454 -18.45 4.10 -58.79
CA ASN A 454 -17.14 4.71 -58.56
C ASN A 454 -16.62 5.55 -59.74
N SER A 455 -15.74 6.52 -59.45
CA SER A 455 -14.47 6.84 -60.17
C SER A 455 -13.84 8.12 -59.56
N SER A 456 -12.74 8.05 -58.80
CA SER A 456 -11.33 8.30 -59.22
C SER A 456 -11.09 9.63 -59.97
N PHE A 457 -10.26 10.54 -59.42
CA PHE A 457 -9.03 11.08 -60.05
C PHE A 457 -8.32 12.13 -59.16
N ILE A 458 -7.01 12.25 -59.38
CA ILE A 458 -5.95 13.03 -58.70
C ILE A 458 -5.90 14.47 -59.24
N ASP A 459 -5.58 15.48 -58.41
CA ASP A 459 -4.58 16.52 -58.76
C ASP A 459 -4.11 17.39 -57.57
N ASP A 460 -2.90 17.90 -57.71
CA ASP A 460 -2.03 18.63 -56.77
C ASP A 460 -2.45 20.07 -56.42
N GLY A 461 -1.88 20.61 -55.32
CA GLY A 461 -1.45 22.02 -55.32
C GLY A 461 -1.84 22.92 -54.14
N HIS A 462 -0.80 23.50 -53.54
CA HIS A 462 -0.72 24.81 -52.87
C HIS A 462 -1.19 24.97 -51.40
N ILE A 463 -0.18 25.10 -50.53
CA ILE A 463 -0.24 25.72 -49.20
C ILE A 463 -0.14 27.24 -49.40
N SER A 464 -1.16 27.97 -48.95
CA SER A 464 -1.15 29.43 -48.82
C SER A 464 -1.11 29.84 -47.35
N ILE A 465 -0.02 30.51 -46.98
CA ILE A 465 0.15 31.28 -45.74
C ILE A 465 -0.73 32.53 -45.86
N ASN A 466 -1.51 32.86 -44.83
CA ASN A 466 -2.12 34.19 -44.74
C ASN A 466 -1.81 34.81 -43.37
N LEU A 467 -0.94 35.81 -43.42
CA LEU A 467 -0.73 36.85 -42.41
C LEU A 467 -1.88 37.86 -42.56
N ASN A 468 -2.52 38.26 -41.46
CA ASN A 468 -3.17 39.56 -41.39
C ASN A 468 -2.94 40.16 -40.00
N ASN A 469 -2.10 41.19 -39.99
CA ASN A 469 -2.09 42.27 -39.01
C ASN A 469 -3.25 43.21 -39.36
N ASP A 470 -4.03 43.61 -38.38
CA ASP A 470 -4.67 44.92 -38.40
C ASP A 470 -4.61 45.53 -36.99
N THR A 471 -4.17 46.78 -36.97
CA THR A 471 -3.96 47.64 -35.79
C THR A 471 -5.02 48.73 -35.74
N ARG A 472 -5.26 49.25 -34.52
CA ARG A 472 -5.95 50.51 -34.11
C ARG A 472 -7.45 50.36 -33.79
N ASP A 473 -8.05 50.93 -32.74
CA ASP A 473 -7.78 52.16 -31.97
C ASP A 473 -8.22 52.08 -30.50
N ASN A 474 -7.64 52.95 -29.67
CA ASN A 474 -8.02 53.23 -28.28
C ASN A 474 -9.33 54.04 -28.20
N ASN A 475 -10.20 53.74 -27.23
CA ASN A 475 -11.00 54.76 -26.57
C ASN A 475 -11.25 54.41 -25.10
N VAL A 476 -11.04 55.40 -24.23
CA VAL A 476 -11.19 55.38 -22.76
C VAL A 476 -12.44 56.19 -22.40
N ASN A 477 -13.22 55.70 -21.43
CA ASN A 477 -14.07 56.38 -20.42
C ASN A 477 -15.18 55.39 -19.97
N THR A 478 -15.10 54.77 -18.79
CA THR A 478 -15.50 55.20 -17.41
C THR A 478 -17.01 55.15 -17.12
N GLU A 479 -17.32 54.69 -15.89
CA GLU A 479 -18.61 54.47 -15.19
C GLU A 479 -19.21 53.05 -15.39
N SER A 480 -19.63 52.30 -14.36
CA SER A 480 -20.10 52.69 -13.01
C SER A 480 -19.98 51.54 -11.98
N ASP A 481 -19.57 51.92 -10.77
CA ASP A 481 -19.42 51.15 -9.52
C ASP A 481 -20.73 50.67 -8.87
N ASP A 482 -21.58 49.88 -9.53
CA ASP A 482 -22.89 49.47 -8.94
C ASP A 482 -23.10 47.96 -8.69
N ASP A 483 -22.17 47.08 -9.07
CA ASP A 483 -22.37 45.62 -8.93
C ASP A 483 -21.61 44.99 -7.74
N ASN A 484 -20.71 45.72 -7.08
CA ASN A 484 -19.87 45.16 -6.01
C ASN A 484 -20.44 45.36 -4.58
N GLU A 485 -21.48 46.17 -4.40
CA GLU A 485 -22.14 46.37 -3.10
C GLU A 485 -23.27 45.37 -2.82
N ARG A 486 -23.82 44.74 -3.88
CA ARG A 486 -24.94 43.80 -3.74
C ARG A 486 -24.52 42.40 -3.26
N ILE A 487 -23.24 42.05 -3.41
CA ILE A 487 -22.70 40.73 -2.99
C ILE A 487 -22.14 40.76 -1.56
N ARG A 488 -21.79 41.94 -1.03
CA ARG A 488 -21.35 42.10 0.37
C ARG A 488 -22.50 42.11 1.39
N GLY A 489 -23.73 42.44 0.98
CA GLY A 489 -24.90 42.46 1.87
C GLY A 489 -25.56 41.10 2.18
N GLU A 490 -25.24 40.04 1.45
CA GLU A 490 -25.82 38.70 1.66
C GLU A 490 -24.93 37.74 2.49
N ILE A 491 -23.67 38.12 2.74
CA ILE A 491 -22.74 37.32 3.56
C ILE A 491 -22.83 37.70 5.05
N GLU A 492 -23.29 38.91 5.38
CA GLU A 492 -23.45 39.38 6.77
C GLU A 492 -24.79 39.02 7.44
N LYS A 493 -25.72 38.36 6.75
CA LYS A 493 -27.04 37.98 7.31
C LYS A 493 -27.22 36.51 7.67
N LYS A 494 -26.15 35.71 7.62
CA LYS A 494 -26.20 34.28 7.97
C LYS A 494 -25.18 33.83 9.01
N SER A 495 -24.55 34.76 9.72
CA SER A 495 -23.60 34.50 10.81
C SER A 495 -24.16 34.70 12.23
N ASP A 496 -25.43 35.07 12.39
CA ASP A 496 -26.06 35.22 13.71
C ASP A 496 -26.84 33.95 14.08
N GLY A 497 -26.15 32.95 14.62
CA GLY A 497 -26.80 31.73 15.06
C GLY A 497 -25.91 30.58 15.53
N PHE A 498 -24.71 30.81 16.06
CA PHE A 498 -24.02 29.79 16.87
C PHE A 498 -22.92 30.42 17.76
N VAL A 499 -23.31 30.96 18.91
CA VAL A 499 -22.38 31.31 19.98
C VAL A 499 -22.37 30.15 20.97
N VAL A 500 -21.28 29.38 21.00
CA VAL A 500 -20.98 28.45 22.10
C VAL A 500 -19.91 29.10 22.97
N ASN A 501 -20.30 29.49 24.17
CA ASN A 501 -19.42 29.96 25.23
C ASN A 501 -18.45 28.85 25.65
N TYR A 502 -17.15 29.08 25.46
CA TYR A 502 -16.11 28.42 26.25
C TYR A 502 -15.84 29.28 27.49
N LEU A 503 -16.26 28.80 28.65
CA LEU A 503 -15.90 29.38 29.94
C LEU A 503 -14.68 28.64 30.50
N LEU A 504 -13.63 29.42 30.67
CA LEU A 504 -12.37 29.13 31.35
C LEU A 504 -12.62 28.61 32.76
N VAL A 505 -11.91 27.54 33.17
CA VAL A 505 -11.61 27.30 34.58
C VAL A 505 -10.09 27.28 34.71
N GLY A 506 -9.59 28.37 35.29
CA GLY A 506 -8.20 28.55 35.68
C GLY A 506 -7.88 27.87 37.00
N GLN A 507 -6.58 27.76 37.22
CA GLN A 507 -5.88 27.26 38.39
C GLN A 507 -6.36 27.90 39.71
N HIS A 508 -6.37 27.10 40.78
CA HIS A 508 -6.02 27.57 42.11
C HIS A 508 -5.29 26.45 42.87
N ALA A 509 -4.05 26.75 43.26
CA ALA A 509 -3.38 26.12 44.39
C ALA A 509 -3.71 26.97 45.64
N ASP A 510 -3.99 26.32 46.77
CA ASP A 510 -3.29 26.55 48.06
C ASP A 510 -3.81 25.66 49.22
N GLU A 511 -2.82 25.03 49.85
CA GLU A 511 -2.61 24.62 51.26
C GLU A 511 -3.73 24.32 52.31
N LYS A 512 -3.48 23.19 53.00
CA LYS A 512 -3.53 22.89 54.47
C LYS A 512 -4.85 22.56 55.20
N SER A 513 -4.96 21.30 55.64
CA SER A 513 -4.93 20.81 57.06
C SER A 513 -5.17 19.27 57.07
N GLN A 514 -4.24 18.42 57.51
CA GLN A 514 -4.02 17.92 58.89
C GLN A 514 -5.26 17.46 59.67
N ASP A 515 -5.51 16.14 59.65
CA ASP A 515 -5.84 15.21 60.75
C ASP A 515 -5.95 13.81 60.08
N GLY A 516 -5.33 12.71 60.50
CA GLY A 516 -4.95 12.28 61.83
C GLY A 516 -5.95 11.23 62.32
N ASP A 517 -5.84 9.97 61.91
CA ASP A 517 -6.10 8.83 62.82
C ASP A 517 -5.49 7.52 62.30
N GLU A 518 -4.71 6.90 63.17
CA GLU A 518 -4.24 5.52 63.11
C GLU A 518 -5.38 4.58 63.53
N ARG A 519 -5.60 3.46 62.84
CA ARG A 519 -5.80 2.20 63.57
C ARG A 519 -5.48 0.96 62.75
N THR A 520 -4.70 0.12 63.40
CA THR A 520 -4.36 -1.27 63.18
C THR A 520 -5.60 -2.17 63.02
N ASP A 521 -5.48 -3.28 62.28
CA ASP A 521 -5.48 -4.62 62.90
C ASP A 521 -5.33 -5.73 61.85
N GLU A 522 -4.54 -6.72 62.26
CA GLU A 522 -4.29 -8.03 61.66
C GLU A 522 -5.57 -8.86 61.48
N MET A 523 -5.72 -9.52 60.33
CA MET A 523 -5.97 -10.98 60.22
C MET A 523 -5.86 -11.47 58.78
#